data_AF-A0A9P5PFR8-F1
#
_entry.id   AF-A0A9P5PFR8-F1
#
_cell.length_a   1.000
_cell.length_b   1.000
_cell.length_c   1.000
_cell.angle_alpha   90.00
_cell.angle_beta   90.00
_cell.angle_gamma   90.00
#
_symmetry.space_group_name_H-M   'P 1'
#
loop_
_entity.id
_entity.type
_entity.pdbx_description
1 polymer ?
#
loop_
_entity_poly.entity_id
_entity_poly.type
_entity_poly.pdbx_seq_one_letter_code
_entity_poly.pdbx_strand_id
1 'polypeptide(L)'
;LPEWIRKFYVVFRPSVDWDKRWFECFKLYLKFEHRLGYEESCGKIPLALRPPQIAAWFKNRRNPGRMMKVWTPEIGLAWREEWWAYWRSIQPKGRIQNNELVRPESLDWDKLRDKGGVDGFLLVMLTLLWW
;
A
#
# COMPACT_ATOMS: atom_id res chain seq x y z
N LEU A 1 -13.23 -14.11 2.99
CA LEU A 1 -12.35 -13.26 2.13
C LEU A 1 -12.56 -13.69 0.68
N PRO A 2 -12.77 -12.75 -0.25
CA PRO A 2 -12.81 -13.05 -1.68
C PRO A 2 -11.50 -13.64 -2.20
N GLU A 3 -11.57 -14.30 -3.36
CA GLU A 3 -10.42 -14.98 -3.98
C GLU A 3 -9.23 -14.06 -4.21
N TRP A 4 -9.46 -12.85 -4.73
CA TRP A 4 -8.38 -11.89 -4.98
C TRP A 4 -7.63 -11.54 -3.69
N ILE A 5 -8.30 -11.34 -2.55
CA ILE A 5 -7.63 -11.11 -1.25
C ILE A 5 -6.89 -12.35 -0.78
N ARG A 6 -7.50 -13.54 -0.90
CA ARG A 6 -6.86 -14.80 -0.49
C ARG A 6 -5.54 -15.04 -1.23
N LYS A 7 -5.46 -14.66 -2.50
CA LYS A 7 -4.23 -14.74 -3.30
C LYS A 7 -3.07 -13.95 -2.69
N PHE A 8 -3.35 -12.79 -2.10
CA PHE A 8 -2.34 -11.96 -1.42
C PHE A 8 -2.15 -12.32 0.06
N TYR A 9 -3.12 -13.00 0.68
CA TYR A 9 -3.06 -13.42 2.07
C TYR A 9 -1.83 -14.29 2.37
N VAL A 10 -1.41 -15.14 1.42
CA VAL A 10 -0.19 -15.97 1.57
C VAL A 10 1.04 -15.11 1.81
N VAL A 11 1.10 -13.95 1.17
CA VAL A 11 2.20 -13.00 1.30
C VAL A 11 2.03 -12.13 2.53
N PHE A 12 0.81 -11.75 2.89
CA PHE A 12 0.49 -11.00 4.11
C PHE A 12 0.43 -11.86 5.38
N ARG A 13 0.76 -13.14 5.30
CA ARG A 13 0.73 -14.02 6.46
C ARG A 13 1.90 -13.65 7.39
N PRO A 14 1.67 -13.53 8.71
CA PRO A 14 2.74 -13.30 9.67
C PRO A 14 3.88 -14.30 9.50
N SER A 15 5.10 -13.81 9.24
CA SER A 15 6.33 -14.57 9.47
C SER A 15 6.84 -14.28 10.88
N VAL A 16 7.82 -15.06 11.35
CA VAL A 16 8.49 -14.84 12.65
C VAL A 16 9.08 -13.43 12.77
N ASP A 17 9.37 -12.79 11.63
CA ASP A 17 10.02 -11.49 11.54
C ASP A 17 9.04 -10.31 11.64
N TRP A 18 7.72 -10.56 11.65
CA TRP A 18 6.73 -9.51 11.56
C TRP A 18 6.21 -9.10 12.94
N ASP A 19 6.25 -7.81 13.23
CA ASP A 19 5.82 -7.29 14.51
C ASP A 19 4.28 -7.17 14.63
N LYS A 20 3.81 -6.93 15.85
CA LYS A 20 2.38 -6.74 16.14
C LYS A 20 1.76 -5.56 15.37
N ARG A 21 2.55 -4.56 14.98
CA ARG A 21 2.06 -3.36 14.28
C ARG A 21 1.65 -3.70 12.86
N TRP A 22 2.42 -4.55 12.19
CA TRP A 22 2.04 -5.08 10.88
C TRP A 22 0.68 -5.80 10.94
N PHE A 23 0.49 -6.68 11.94
CA PHE A 23 -0.75 -7.43 12.07
C PHE A 23 -1.97 -6.53 12.29
N GLU A 24 -1.85 -5.51 13.15
CA GLU A 24 -2.92 -4.53 13.33
C GLU A 24 -3.16 -3.70 12.07
N CYS A 25 -2.10 -3.32 11.33
CA CYS A 25 -2.24 -2.64 10.04
C CYS A 25 -3.04 -3.50 9.04
N PHE A 26 -2.69 -4.78 8.90
CA PHE A 26 -3.40 -5.71 8.02
C PHE A 26 -4.85 -5.94 8.44
N LYS A 27 -5.13 -6.04 9.75
CA LYS A 27 -6.51 -6.10 10.27
C LYS A 27 -7.32 -4.86 9.92
N LEU A 28 -6.74 -3.66 10.06
CA LEU A 28 -7.39 -2.41 9.68
C LEU A 28 -7.65 -2.33 8.18
N TYR A 29 -6.70 -2.80 7.36
CA TYR A 29 -6.89 -2.94 5.92
C TYR A 29 -8.07 -3.86 5.57
N LEU A 30 -8.17 -5.04 6.19
CA LEU A 30 -9.29 -5.96 5.93
C LEU A 30 -10.65 -5.37 6.36
N LYS A 31 -10.70 -4.58 7.43
CA LYS A 31 -11.90 -3.85 7.85
C LYS A 31 -12.27 -2.74 6.84
N PHE A 32 -11.27 -2.04 6.32
CA PHE A 32 -11.46 -1.04 5.27
C PHE A 32 -12.06 -1.66 4.00
N GLU A 33 -11.51 -2.77 3.52
CA GLU A 33 -12.04 -3.48 2.34
C GLU A 33 -13.43 -4.07 2.60
N HIS A 34 -13.69 -4.57 3.82
CA HIS A 34 -15.01 -5.08 4.20
C HIS A 34 -16.10 -4.01 4.08
N ARG A 35 -15.82 -2.79 4.54
CA ARG A 35 -16.73 -1.64 4.43
C ARG A 35 -17.07 -1.32 2.96
N LEU A 36 -16.16 -1.61 2.04
CA LEU A 36 -16.31 -1.38 0.61
C LEU A 36 -16.90 -2.60 -0.12
N GLY A 37 -17.39 -3.61 0.61
CA GLY A 37 -17.99 -4.81 0.03
C GLY A 37 -16.98 -5.79 -0.58
N TYR A 38 -15.68 -5.56 -0.40
CA TYR A 38 -14.60 -6.33 -1.04
C TYR A 38 -14.62 -6.33 -2.58
N GLU A 39 -15.16 -5.27 -3.17
CA GLU A 39 -15.17 -5.06 -4.60
C GLU A 39 -13.73 -5.07 -5.17
N GLU A 40 -13.48 -5.94 -6.16
CA GLU A 40 -12.13 -6.10 -6.73
C GLU A 40 -11.63 -4.81 -7.41
N SER A 41 -12.56 -3.98 -7.90
CA SER A 41 -12.28 -2.70 -8.55
C SER A 41 -13.17 -1.59 -7.99
N CYS A 42 -12.94 -1.18 -6.75
CA CYS A 42 -13.72 -0.12 -6.11
C CYS A 42 -13.09 1.29 -6.22
N GLY A 43 -11.82 1.39 -6.61
CA GLY A 43 -11.17 2.66 -6.88
C GLY A 43 -9.66 2.54 -7.02
N LYS A 44 -9.03 3.49 -7.71
CA LYS A 44 -7.58 3.47 -7.96
C LYS A 44 -6.87 4.54 -7.15
N ILE A 45 -5.78 4.15 -6.49
CA ILE A 45 -4.82 5.12 -5.93
C ILE A 45 -4.17 5.86 -7.11
N PRO A 46 -3.93 7.19 -6.99
CA PRO A 46 -3.24 7.96 -8.01
C PRO A 46 -1.96 7.31 -8.54
N LEU A 47 -1.68 7.57 -9.82
CA LEU A 47 -0.46 7.11 -10.50
C LEU A 47 0.70 8.09 -10.32
N ALA A 48 0.42 9.33 -9.90
CA ALA A 48 1.42 10.38 -9.76
C ALA A 48 2.51 9.99 -8.77
N LEU A 49 3.77 10.14 -9.19
CA LEU A 49 4.97 9.77 -8.42
C LEU A 49 5.06 8.28 -8.05
N ARG A 50 4.30 7.40 -8.71
CA ARG A 50 4.38 5.96 -8.46
C ARG A 50 5.77 5.41 -8.82
N PRO A 51 6.46 4.73 -7.90
CA PRO A 51 7.76 4.12 -8.16
C PRO A 51 7.73 3.18 -9.39
N PRO A 52 8.74 3.21 -10.28
CA PRO A 52 8.81 2.36 -11.47
C PRO A 52 8.70 0.85 -11.17
N GLN A 53 9.20 0.42 -10.01
CA GLN A 53 9.19 -0.96 -9.51
C GLN A 53 7.76 -1.47 -9.32
N ILE A 54 6.84 -0.58 -8.88
CA ILE A 54 5.42 -0.90 -8.81
C ILE A 54 4.86 -1.13 -10.21
N ALA A 55 5.17 -0.24 -11.16
CA ALA A 55 4.70 -0.38 -12.55
C ALA A 55 5.24 -1.67 -13.20
N ALA A 56 6.49 -2.04 -12.91
CA ALA A 56 7.07 -3.31 -13.34
C ALA A 56 6.32 -4.52 -12.74
N TRP A 57 5.95 -4.45 -11.45
CA TRP A 57 5.16 -5.50 -10.81
C TRP A 57 3.76 -5.65 -11.42
N PHE A 58 3.10 -4.56 -11.81
CA PHE A 58 1.84 -4.61 -12.56
C PHE A 58 2.00 -5.38 -13.89
N LYS A 59 3.10 -5.15 -14.63
CA LYS A 59 3.40 -5.88 -15.87
C LYS A 59 3.59 -7.39 -15.63
N ASN A 60 4.02 -7.78 -14.42
CA ASN A 60 4.15 -9.17 -13.99
C ASN A 60 2.82 -9.79 -13.49
N ARG A 61 1.68 -9.32 -13.99
CA ARG A 61 0.33 -9.82 -13.66
C ARG A 61 0.02 -9.80 -12.15
N ARG A 62 0.58 -8.83 -11.42
CA ARG A 62 0.35 -8.64 -9.98
C ARG A 62 0.64 -9.93 -9.18
N ASN A 63 1.70 -10.67 -9.55
CA ASN A 63 2.01 -11.94 -8.90
C ASN A 63 2.53 -11.69 -7.47
N PRO A 64 1.84 -12.17 -6.41
CA PRO A 64 2.27 -12.00 -5.03
C PRO A 64 3.62 -12.65 -4.74
N GLY A 65 3.94 -13.77 -5.40
CA GLY A 65 5.22 -14.48 -5.21
C GLY A 65 6.41 -13.82 -5.91
N ARG A 66 6.19 -12.76 -6.69
CA ARG A 66 7.24 -11.99 -7.38
C ARG A 66 7.34 -10.57 -6.82
N MET A 67 7.32 -10.44 -5.49
CA MET A 67 7.63 -9.18 -4.85
C MET A 67 9.01 -8.68 -5.31
N MET A 68 9.09 -7.38 -5.58
CA MET A 68 10.38 -6.74 -5.80
C MET A 68 11.09 -6.73 -4.47
N LYS A 69 12.16 -7.50 -4.37
CA LYS A 69 12.95 -7.53 -3.17
C LYS A 69 14.06 -6.48 -3.30
N VAL A 70 14.03 -5.47 -2.45
CA VAL A 70 14.91 -4.29 -2.54
C VAL A 70 16.17 -4.54 -1.71
N TRP A 71 17.08 -5.39 -2.21
CA TRP A 71 18.19 -5.92 -1.40
C TRP A 71 19.48 -5.11 -1.42
N THR A 72 19.70 -4.28 -2.43
CA THR A 72 20.97 -3.54 -2.53
C THR A 72 20.83 -2.17 -1.87
N PRO A 73 21.89 -1.64 -1.23
CA PRO A 73 21.85 -0.31 -0.63
C PRO A 73 21.39 0.78 -1.60
N GLU A 74 21.80 0.69 -2.87
CA GLU A 74 21.50 1.69 -3.91
C GLU A 74 20.02 1.65 -4.32
N ILE A 75 19.49 0.45 -4.60
CA ILE A 75 18.07 0.28 -4.94
C ILE A 75 17.22 0.59 -3.70
N GLY A 76 17.68 0.23 -2.50
CA GLY A 76 17.06 0.54 -1.21
C GLY A 76 16.87 2.03 -0.99
N LEU A 77 17.90 2.83 -1.25
CA LEU A 77 17.84 4.28 -1.09
C LEU A 77 16.88 4.91 -2.10
N ALA A 78 17.00 4.58 -3.39
CA ALA A 78 16.12 5.11 -4.42
C ALA A 78 14.65 4.71 -4.18
N TRP A 79 14.40 3.44 -3.86
CA TRP A 79 13.08 2.94 -3.48
C TRP A 79 12.52 3.72 -2.28
N ARG A 80 13.35 3.99 -1.27
CA ARG A 80 12.93 4.73 -0.10
C ARG A 80 12.40 6.11 -0.46
N GLU A 81 13.17 6.85 -1.23
CA GLU A 81 12.84 8.22 -1.61
C GLU A 81 11.59 8.26 -2.51
N GLU A 82 11.55 7.40 -3.53
CA GLU A 82 10.43 7.28 -4.46
C GLU A 82 9.14 6.85 -3.74
N TRP A 83 9.22 5.86 -2.85
CA TRP A 83 8.06 5.37 -2.12
C TRP A 83 7.52 6.42 -1.14
N TRP A 84 8.39 7.14 -0.43
CA TRP A 84 7.94 8.24 0.45
C TRP A 84 7.39 9.44 -0.33
N ALA A 85 7.93 9.75 -1.50
CA ALA A 85 7.35 10.76 -2.39
C ALA A 85 5.95 10.35 -2.86
N TYR A 86 5.79 9.08 -3.25
CA TYR A 86 4.50 8.51 -3.62
C TYR A 86 3.50 8.52 -2.46
N TRP A 87 3.90 8.04 -1.29
CA TRP A 87 3.03 7.95 -0.14
C TRP A 87 2.52 9.33 0.29
N ARG A 88 3.39 10.35 0.26
CA ARG A 88 3.02 11.75 0.49
C ARG A 88 2.04 12.28 -0.56
N SER A 89 2.22 11.97 -1.85
CA SER A 89 1.34 12.45 -2.92
C SER A 89 -0.10 11.95 -2.80
N ILE A 90 -0.30 10.81 -2.12
CA ILE A 90 -1.60 10.20 -1.87
C ILE A 90 -2.28 10.81 -0.63
N GLN A 91 -1.51 11.35 0.32
CA GLN A 91 -2.07 11.82 1.59
C GLN A 91 -3.00 13.03 1.40
N PRO A 92 -4.01 13.18 2.27
CA PRO A 92 -4.76 14.42 2.37
C PRO A 92 -3.84 15.63 2.61
N LYS A 93 -4.20 16.80 2.07
CA LYS A 93 -3.40 18.03 2.21
C LYS A 93 -3.06 18.36 3.68
N GLY A 94 -4.01 18.14 4.59
CA GLY A 94 -3.81 18.39 6.02
C GLY A 94 -2.81 17.47 6.71
N ARG A 95 -2.37 16.37 6.07
CA ARG A 95 -1.33 15.50 6.60
C ARG A 95 0.09 15.96 6.29
N ILE A 96 0.27 16.95 5.43
CA ILE A 96 1.60 17.37 4.98
C ILE A 96 1.90 18.73 5.59
N GLN A 97 2.82 18.76 6.56
CA GLN A 97 3.31 19.99 7.19
C GLN A 97 4.84 19.98 7.13
N ASN A 98 5.46 21.04 6.61
CA ASN A 98 6.92 21.14 6.45
C ASN A 98 7.54 19.90 5.77
N ASN A 99 6.85 19.34 4.77
CA ASN A 99 7.24 18.12 4.05
C ASN A 99 7.20 16.81 4.87
N GLU A 100 6.71 16.85 6.10
CA GLU A 100 6.53 15.71 6.99
C GLU A 100 5.07 15.27 7.08
N LEU A 101 4.86 13.99 7.40
CA LEU A 101 3.54 13.42 7.61
C LEU A 101 3.07 13.59 9.05
N VAL A 102 2.14 14.53 9.27
CA VAL A 102 1.51 14.77 10.57
C VAL A 102 0.23 13.96 10.75
N ARG A 103 -0.27 13.94 11.99
CA ARG A 103 -1.54 13.31 12.41
C ARG A 103 -2.45 14.36 13.05
N PRO A 104 -3.14 15.19 12.24
CA PRO A 104 -4.12 16.14 12.73
C PRO A 104 -5.32 15.43 13.34
N GLU A 105 -6.04 16.13 14.22
CA GLU A 105 -7.26 15.62 14.87
C GLU A 105 -8.41 15.42 13.88
N SER A 106 -8.50 16.26 12.85
CA SER A 106 -9.51 16.17 11.80
C SER A 106 -8.88 16.26 10.41
N LEU A 107 -9.30 15.36 9.52
CA LEU A 107 -8.80 15.25 8.16
C LEU A 107 -9.91 14.82 7.22
N ASP A 108 -9.97 15.49 6.08
CA ASP A 108 -10.75 15.02 4.94
C ASP A 108 -10.03 13.84 4.27
N TRP A 109 -10.63 12.66 4.39
CA TRP A 109 -10.17 11.41 3.78
C TRP A 109 -10.95 11.04 2.51
N ASP A 110 -11.83 11.89 2.00
CA ASP A 110 -12.78 11.55 0.93
C ASP A 110 -12.10 11.02 -0.33
N LYS A 111 -10.94 11.59 -0.68
CA LYS A 111 -10.14 11.13 -1.83
C LYS A 111 -9.65 9.69 -1.72
N LEU A 112 -9.56 9.16 -0.50
CA LEU A 112 -9.07 7.82 -0.18
C LEU A 112 -10.16 6.88 0.31
N ARG A 113 -11.34 7.42 0.64
CA ARG A 113 -12.47 6.70 1.24
C ARG A 113 -12.86 5.44 0.45
N ASP A 114 -12.83 5.55 -0.88
CA ASP A 114 -13.29 4.53 -1.82
C ASP A 114 -12.13 3.87 -2.61
N LYS A 115 -10.92 3.86 -2.06
CA LYS A 115 -9.72 3.31 -2.75
C LYS A 115 -9.40 1.88 -2.34
N GLY A 116 -10.37 0.98 -2.46
CA GLY A 116 -10.22 -0.47 -2.23
C GLY A 116 -9.91 -1.28 -3.49
N GLY A 117 -9.90 -2.60 -3.35
CA GLY A 117 -9.63 -3.52 -4.45
C GLY A 117 -8.16 -3.61 -4.86
N VAL A 118 -7.90 -4.27 -6.00
CA VAL A 118 -6.53 -4.67 -6.40
C VAL A 118 -5.64 -3.52 -6.86
N ASP A 119 -6.24 -2.39 -7.24
CA ASP A 119 -5.56 -1.15 -7.64
C ASP A 119 -5.66 -0.07 -6.54
N GLY A 120 -6.23 -0.42 -5.39
CA GLY A 120 -6.44 0.43 -4.22
C GLY A 120 -5.34 0.28 -3.17
N PHE A 121 -5.72 0.35 -1.89
CA PHE A 121 -4.81 0.22 -0.74
C PHE A 121 -4.07 -1.11 -0.67
N LEU A 122 -4.54 -2.16 -1.37
CA LEU A 122 -3.77 -3.39 -1.53
C LEU A 122 -2.34 -3.10 -2.00
N LEU A 123 -2.17 -2.15 -2.92
CA LEU A 123 -0.87 -1.77 -3.45
C LEU A 123 0.05 -1.20 -2.36
N VAL A 124 -0.50 -0.36 -1.48
CA VAL A 124 0.25 0.21 -0.35
C VAL A 124 0.68 -0.91 0.60
N MET A 125 -0.24 -1.81 0.95
CA MET A 125 0.06 -2.96 1.79
C MET A 125 1.17 -3.84 1.21
N LEU A 126 1.11 -4.15 -0.09
CA LEU A 126 2.13 -4.96 -0.76
C LEU A 126 3.52 -4.31 -0.75
N THR A 127 3.58 -3.02 -1.04
CA THR A 127 4.85 -2.30 -1.15
C THR A 127 5.53 -2.06 0.21
N LEU A 128 4.76 -2.10 1.31
CA LEU A 128 5.31 -2.13 2.67
C LEU A 128 6.06 -3.44 3.00
N LEU A 129 5.95 -4.48 2.18
CA LEU A 129 6.71 -5.73 2.35
C LEU A 129 8.00 -5.80 1.53
N TRP A 130 8.28 -4.76 0.75
CA TRP A 130 9.44 -4.76 -0.15
C TRP A 130 10.70 -4.17 0.50
N TRP A 131 10.58 -3.72 1.75
CA TRP A 131 11.64 -3.11 2.56
C TRP A 131 12.57 -4.11 3.23
#